data_AF-A0A8T7BR82-F1
#
_entry.id   AF-A0A8T7BR82-F1
#
_cell.length_a   1.000
_cell.length_b   1.000
_cell.length_c   1.000
_cell.angle_alpha   90.00
_cell.angle_beta   90.00
_cell.angle_gamma   90.00
#
_symmetry.space_group_name_H-M   'P 1'
#
loop_
_entity.id
_entity.type
_entity.pdbx_description
1 polymer ?
#
loop_
_entity_poly.entity_id
_entity_poly.type
_entity_poly.pdbx_seq_one_letter_code
_entity_poly.pdbx_strand_id
1 'polypeptide(L)'
;MSAQLLIILVGIVLAGVSVLSSLGKKDSGTQLINPKVGIPLGILGVAMIIYGSYTSDVAHVSSQMEQITRGNKVEIKGPVTSVKVISPVEA
;
A
#
# COMPACT_ATOMS: atom_id res chain seq x y z
N MET A 1 -13.24 -12.83 0.49
CA MET A 1 -11.97 -12.21 0.96
C MET A 1 -11.32 -11.53 -0.22
N SER A 2 -10.83 -10.30 -0.08
CA SER A 2 -10.17 -9.62 -1.20
C SER A 2 -8.90 -10.37 -1.58
N ALA A 3 -8.67 -10.58 -2.88
CA ALA A 3 -7.50 -11.31 -3.39
C ALA A 3 -6.17 -10.69 -2.90
N GLN A 4 -6.14 -9.38 -2.66
CA GLN A 4 -4.95 -8.69 -2.14
C GLN A 4 -4.57 -9.18 -0.74
N LEU A 5 -5.55 -9.35 0.16
CA LEU A 5 -5.32 -9.87 1.52
C LEU A 5 -4.77 -11.29 1.49
N LEU A 6 -5.23 -12.12 0.54
CA LEU A 6 -4.69 -13.47 0.35
C LEU A 6 -3.23 -13.42 -0.11
N ILE A 7 -2.88 -12.54 -1.05
CA ILE A 7 -1.50 -12.38 -1.53
C ILE A 7 -0.56 -11.96 -0.39
N ILE A 8 -0.98 -10.99 0.45
CA ILE A 8 -0.20 -10.55 1.61
C ILE A 8 -0.01 -11.71 2.60
N LEU A 9 -1.08 -12.46 2.91
CA LEU A 9 -1.03 -13.57 3.85
C LEU A 9 -0.08 -14.68 3.36
N VAL A 10 -0.17 -15.04 2.09
CA VAL A 10 0.76 -16.00 1.45
C VAL A 10 2.20 -15.48 1.49
N GLY A 11 2.41 -14.19 1.21
CA GLY A 11 3.73 -13.57 1.27
C GLY A 11 4.36 -13.61 2.67
N ILE A 12 3.57 -13.34 3.72
CA ILE A 12 4.00 -13.44 5.12
C ILE A 12 4.42 -14.87 5.47
N VAL A 13 3.63 -15.87 5.05
CA VAL A 13 3.97 -17.28 5.29
C VAL A 13 5.27 -17.65 4.59
N LEU A 14 5.46 -17.30 3.31
CA LEU A 14 6.70 -17.57 2.58
C LEU A 14 7.92 -16.91 3.24
N ALA A 15 7.81 -15.62 3.56
CA ALA A 15 8.89 -14.88 4.21
C ALA A 15 9.21 -15.45 5.60
N GLY A 16 8.18 -15.80 6.38
CA GLY A 16 8.33 -16.43 7.69
C GLY A 16 9.06 -17.76 7.62
N VAL A 17 8.64 -18.66 6.73
CA VAL A 17 9.29 -19.97 6.55
C VAL A 17 10.75 -19.82 6.12
N SER A 18 11.06 -18.85 5.25
CA SER A 18 12.44 -18.52 4.87
C SER A 18 13.27 -18.06 6.07
N VAL A 19 12.75 -17.14 6.88
CA VAL A 19 13.43 -16.63 8.07
C VAL A 19 13.65 -17.73 9.10
N LEU A 20 12.62 -18.51 9.43
CA LEU A 20 12.72 -19.65 10.35
C LEU A 20 13.75 -20.67 9.88
N SER A 21 13.80 -20.95 8.58
CA SER A 21 14.78 -21.87 8.01
C SER A 21 16.21 -21.33 8.06
N SER A 22 16.39 -20.01 7.97
CA SER A 22 17.70 -19.36 8.06
C SER A 22 18.28 -19.37 9.48
N LEU A 23 17.42 -19.48 10.50
CA LEU A 23 17.83 -19.59 11.91
C LEU A 23 18.35 -20.99 12.26
N GLY A 24 18.07 -22.01 11.45
CA GLY A 24 18.56 -23.37 11.63
C GLY A 24 20.06 -23.49 11.32
N LYS A 25 20.84 -24.11 12.21
CA LYS A 25 22.24 -24.45 11.92
C LYS A 25 22.31 -25.61 10.91
N LYS A 26 23.29 -25.54 10.01
CA LYS A 26 23.50 -26.50 8.90
C LYS A 26 23.65 -27.97 9.34
N ASP A 27 24.10 -28.23 10.57
CA ASP A 27 24.28 -29.59 11.13
C ASP A 27 23.16 -30.03 12.09
N SER A 28 22.27 -29.11 12.48
CA SER A 28 21.08 -29.49 13.25
C SER A 28 19.96 -29.79 12.29
N GLY A 29 19.29 -30.93 12.42
CA GLY A 29 18.14 -31.34 11.59
C GLY A 29 16.92 -30.40 11.62
N THR A 30 17.06 -29.20 12.18
CA THR A 30 16.10 -28.08 12.18
C THR A 30 16.11 -27.26 10.89
N GLN A 31 16.97 -27.58 9.91
CA GLN A 31 16.93 -26.94 8.59
C GLN A 31 15.70 -27.41 7.79
N LEU A 32 14.60 -26.64 7.85
CA LEU A 32 13.32 -26.96 7.21
C LEU A 32 13.39 -27.01 5.68
N ILE A 33 14.21 -26.15 5.06
CA ILE A 33 14.40 -26.08 3.61
C ILE A 33 15.85 -25.74 3.26
N ASN A 34 16.31 -26.27 2.12
CA ASN A 34 17.65 -26.02 1.60
C ASN A 34 17.83 -24.51 1.32
N PRO A 35 18.94 -23.87 1.73
CA PRO A 35 19.15 -22.43 1.56
C PRO A 35 19.06 -21.98 0.11
N LYS A 36 19.47 -22.85 -0.83
CA LYS A 36 19.37 -22.59 -2.28
C LYS A 36 17.93 -22.34 -2.74
N VAL A 37 16.95 -22.91 -2.03
CA VAL A 37 15.51 -22.74 -2.30
C VAL A 37 14.89 -21.75 -1.33
N GLY A 38 15.30 -21.75 -0.06
CA GLY A 38 14.76 -20.86 0.97
C GLY A 38 15.00 -19.37 0.67
N ILE A 39 16.20 -19.02 0.19
CA ILE A 39 16.53 -17.63 -0.16
C ILE A 39 15.61 -17.06 -1.25
N PRO A 40 15.46 -17.69 -2.43
CA PRO A 40 14.54 -17.17 -3.45
C PRO A 40 13.08 -17.20 -2.98
N LEU A 41 12.69 -18.17 -2.15
CA LEU A 41 11.35 -18.23 -1.57
C LEU A 41 11.06 -17.04 -0.64
N GLY A 42 12.03 -16.65 0.19
CA GLY A 42 11.94 -15.46 1.03
C GLY A 42 11.84 -14.17 0.22
N ILE A 43 12.67 -14.03 -0.82
CA ILE A 43 12.62 -12.87 -1.74
C ILE A 43 11.24 -12.77 -2.41
N LEU A 44 10.70 -13.89 -2.89
CA LEU A 44 9.36 -13.93 -3.49
C LEU A 44 8.26 -13.56 -2.49
N GLY A 45 8.37 -14.04 -1.24
CA GLY A 45 7.43 -13.69 -0.17
C GLY A 45 7.42 -12.18 0.12
N VAL A 46 8.60 -11.57 0.23
CA VAL A 46 8.72 -10.11 0.42
C VAL A 46 8.14 -9.35 -0.77
N ALA A 47 8.42 -9.78 -2.01
CA ALA A 47 7.87 -9.16 -3.21
C ALA A 47 6.33 -9.22 -3.24
N MET A 48 5.73 -10.34 -2.82
CA MET A 48 4.28 -10.49 -2.70
C MET A 48 3.69 -9.57 -1.63
N ILE A 49 4.35 -9.41 -0.47
CA ILE A 49 3.89 -8.48 0.58
C ILE A 49 3.88 -7.05 0.04
N ILE A 50 4.94 -6.62 -0.65
CA ILE A 50 5.04 -5.27 -1.24
C ILE A 50 3.95 -5.08 -2.29
N TYR A 51 3.81 -6.01 -3.23
CA TYR A 51 2.79 -5.94 -4.28
C TYR A 51 1.37 -5.92 -3.72
N GLY A 52 1.08 -6.82 -2.79
CA GLY A 52 -0.21 -6.89 -2.11
C GLY A 52 -0.51 -5.60 -1.36
N SER A 53 0.47 -5.03 -0.67
CA SER A 53 0.32 -3.76 0.04
C SER A 53 0.04 -2.60 -0.91
N TYR A 54 0.78 -2.49 -2.02
CA TYR A 54 0.63 -1.40 -2.99
C TYR A 54 -0.71 -1.45 -3.75
N THR A 55 -1.20 -2.65 -4.02
CA THR A 55 -2.48 -2.86 -4.72
C THR A 55 -3.69 -2.89 -3.79
N SER A 56 -3.46 -3.12 -2.50
CA SER A 56 -4.50 -3.08 -1.49
C SER A 56 -4.77 -1.63 -1.09
N ASP A 57 -6.06 -1.30 -0.93
CA ASP A 57 -6.52 -0.01 -0.39
C ASP A 57 -6.00 0.28 1.04
N VAL A 58 -5.32 -0.70 1.67
CA VAL A 58 -4.66 -0.58 2.98
C VAL A 58 -3.50 0.42 2.93
N ALA A 59 -2.84 0.58 1.77
CA ALA A 59 -1.78 1.57 1.58
C ALA A 59 -2.31 2.94 1.11
N HIS A 60 -3.58 3.03 0.69
CA HIS A 60 -4.31 4.31 0.70
C HIS A 60 -4.72 4.62 2.14
N VAL A 61 -3.74 4.75 3.04
CA VAL A 61 -3.92 5.68 4.15
C VAL A 61 -4.18 7.00 3.46
N SER A 62 -5.46 7.36 3.46
CA SER A 62 -6.01 8.56 2.88
C SER A 62 -5.10 9.70 3.30
N SER A 63 -4.17 10.09 2.43
CA SER A 63 -3.39 11.28 2.65
C SER A 63 -4.40 12.40 2.45
N GLN A 64 -5.08 12.72 3.54
CA GLN A 64 -5.93 13.88 3.72
C GLN A 64 -5.09 15.17 3.61
N MET A 65 -3.93 15.13 2.95
CA MET A 65 -3.07 16.28 2.71
C MET A 65 -3.63 17.19 1.62
N GLU A 66 -4.69 16.78 0.90
CA GLU A 66 -5.52 17.69 0.12
C GLU A 66 -7.02 17.44 0.30
N GLN A 67 -7.50 17.36 1.55
CA GLN A 67 -8.90 17.76 1.73
C GLN A 67 -8.94 19.29 1.74
N ILE A 68 -8.98 19.89 0.55
CA ILE A 68 -9.39 21.29 0.41
C ILE A 68 -10.77 21.35 1.06
N THR A 69 -10.84 21.96 2.24
CA THR A 69 -12.10 22.27 2.90
C THR A 69 -12.89 23.10 1.91
N ARG A 70 -13.79 22.46 1.15
CA ARG A 70 -14.77 23.16 0.35
C ARG A 70 -15.75 23.75 1.36
N GLY A 71 -15.43 24.95 1.84
CA GLY A 71 -16.35 25.77 2.61
C GLY A 71 -17.69 25.78 1.87
N ASN A 72 -18.77 25.69 2.66
CA ASN A 72 -20.15 25.50 2.22
C ASN A 72 -20.46 26.30 0.94
N LYS A 73 -20.35 25.65 -0.23
CA LYS A 73 -20.64 26.29 -1.51
C LYS A 73 -22.16 26.39 -1.60
N VAL A 74 -22.67 27.58 -1.32
CA VAL A 74 -24.07 27.93 -1.57
C VAL A 74 -24.32 27.79 -3.06
N GLU A 75 -25.17 26.84 -3.43
CA GLU A 75 -25.58 26.60 -4.80
C GLU A 75 -26.49 27.75 -5.24
N ILE A 76 -25.95 28.69 -6.03
CA ILE A 76 -26.73 29.83 -6.54
C ILE A 76 -27.62 29.32 -7.68
N LYS A 77 -28.87 29.00 -7.37
CA LYS A 77 -29.90 28.67 -8.37
C LYS A 77 -30.53 29.97 -8.88
N GLY A 78 -30.11 30.41 -10.06
CA GLY A 78 -30.66 31.56 -10.78
C GLY A 78 -29.79 31.93 -11.98
N PRO A 79 -30.32 32.63 -13.00
CA PRO A 79 -29.50 33.11 -14.11
C PRO A 79 -28.42 34.07 -13.59
N VAL A 80 -27.17 33.86 -14.02
CA VAL A 80 -26.04 34.72 -13.64
C VAL A 80 -26.19 36.05 -14.37
N THR A 81 -26.74 37.06 -13.69
CA THR A 81 -27.03 38.36 -14.30
C THR A 81 -25.78 39.24 -14.46
N SER A 82 -24.70 38.98 -13.70
CA SER A 82 -23.44 39.72 -13.83
C SER A 82 -22.26 38.95 -13.24
N VAL A 83 -21.17 38.86 -14.00
CA VAL A 83 -19.86 38.38 -13.54
C VAL A 83 -18.94 39.59 -13.49
N LYS A 84 -18.55 40.03 -12.28
CA LYS A 84 -17.52 41.05 -12.11
C LYS A 84 -16.20 40.36 -11.80
N VAL A 85 -15.34 40.27 -12.82
CA VAL A 85 -13.95 39.86 -12.64
C VAL A 85 -13.19 41.05 -12.06
N ILE A 86 -12.98 41.02 -10.75
CA ILE A 86 -11.97 41.88 -10.10
C ILE A 86 -10.66 41.12 -10.20
N SER A 87 -9.96 41.31 -11.32
CA SER A 87 -8.54 40.96 -11.44
C SER A 87 -7.79 41.67 -10.31
N PRO A 88 -6.76 41.06 -9.69
CA PRO A 88 -5.99 41.75 -8.67
C PRO A 88 -5.42 43.06 -9.23
N VAL A 89 -5.52 44.11 -8.42
CA VAL A 89 -4.83 45.38 -8.62
C VAL A 89 -3.32 45.09 -8.67
N GLU A 90 -2.65 45.81 -9.56
CA GLU A 90 -1.27 45.65 -10.01
C GLU A 90 -0.23 45.39 -8.90
N ALA A 91 0.86 44.72 -9.31
CA ALA A 91 1.96 44.15 -8.52
C ALA A 91 2.70 45.14 -7.59
#